data_AF-A0A8J5TPF1-F1
#
_entry.id   AF-A0A8J5TPF1-F1
#
_cell.length_a   1.000
_cell.length_b   1.000
_cell.length_c   1.000
_cell.angle_alpha   90.00
_cell.angle_beta   90.00
_cell.angle_gamma   90.00
#
_symmetry.space_group_name_H-M   'P 1'
#
loop_
_entity.id
_entity.type
_entity.pdbx_description
1 polymer ?
#
loop_
_entity_poly.entity_id
_entity_poly.type
_entity_poly.pdbx_seq_one_letter_code
_entity_poly.pdbx_strand_id
1 'polypeptide(L)'
;MEKQLEQLTAFLMQQAKMAKQAQEESQRWEEPLNQILEHVVSQQEPSHHSTTTTSGAAATSSSAPRPAKFSVGTASALHLSTSASLREFDAWRHKFKGYVTLTKISSLPPAKQRAALVSVLDEEWTRILRYGIGVADNTQLEPVLYVMEAYLRRQRNVIVDRSDFYSRV
;
A
#
# COMPACT_ATOMS: atom_id res chain seq x y z
N MET A 1 -2.79 31.79 43.25
CA MET A 1 -2.49 30.39 42.87
C MET A 1 -3.74 29.64 42.39
N GLU A 2 -4.93 29.94 42.91
CA GLU A 2 -6.19 29.27 42.51
C GLU A 2 -6.54 29.38 41.02
N LYS A 3 -6.35 30.56 40.39
CA LYS A 3 -6.63 30.76 38.96
C LYS A 3 -5.80 29.88 38.01
N GLN A 4 -4.60 29.46 38.42
CA GLN A 4 -3.74 28.58 37.61
C GLN A 4 -4.23 27.12 37.69
N LEU A 5 -4.75 26.71 38.85
CA LEU A 5 -5.35 25.38 39.03
C LEU A 5 -6.65 25.23 38.23
N GLU A 6 -7.47 26.29 38.16
CA GLU A 6 -8.68 26.30 37.34
C GLU A 6 -8.37 26.19 35.84
N GLN A 7 -7.35 26.91 35.35
CA GLN A 7 -6.92 26.82 33.95
C GLN A 7 -6.38 25.43 33.60
N LEU A 8 -5.58 24.84 34.48
CA LEU A 8 -5.06 23.48 34.26
C LEU A 8 -6.17 22.44 34.24
N THR A 9 -7.16 22.59 35.13
CA THR A 9 -8.32 21.69 35.20
C THR A 9 -9.20 21.82 33.96
N ALA A 10 -9.45 23.05 33.49
CA ALA A 10 -10.19 23.30 32.25
C ALA A 10 -9.47 22.71 31.03
N PHE A 11 -8.14 22.82 30.98
CA PHE A 11 -7.33 22.25 29.90
C PHE A 11 -7.37 20.71 29.89
N LEU A 12 -7.22 20.07 31.05
CA LEU A 12 -7.34 18.62 31.19
C LEU A 12 -8.73 18.11 30.78
N MET A 13 -9.78 18.82 31.20
CA MET A 13 -11.16 18.46 30.85
C MET A 13 -11.42 18.61 29.35
N GLN A 14 -10.83 19.63 28.71
CA GLN A 14 -10.88 19.81 27.26
C GLN A 14 -10.13 18.69 26.52
N GLN A 15 -8.94 18.31 27.01
CA GLN A 15 -8.16 17.22 26.41
C GLN A 15 -8.89 15.88 26.51
N ALA A 16 -9.50 15.58 27.66
CA ALA A 16 -10.30 14.37 27.85
C ALA A 16 -11.53 14.33 26.92
N LYS A 17 -12.17 15.48 26.68
CA LYS A 17 -13.30 15.57 25.74
C LYS A 17 -12.86 15.28 24.30
N MET A 18 -11.72 15.81 23.86
CA MET A 18 -11.17 15.51 22.54
C MET A 18 -10.77 14.04 22.40
N ALA A 19 -10.15 13.46 23.43
CA ALA A 19 -9.79 12.03 23.42
C ALA A 19 -11.02 11.13 23.28
N LYS A 20 -12.12 11.47 23.97
CA LYS A 20 -13.38 10.74 23.86
C LYS A 20 -13.97 10.83 22.45
N GLN A 21 -13.97 12.01 21.83
CA GLN A 21 -14.46 12.17 20.46
C GLN A 21 -13.60 11.39 19.44
N ALA A 22 -12.28 11.43 19.59
CA ALA A 22 -11.38 10.66 18.72
C ALA A 22 -11.63 9.14 18.85
N GLN A 23 -11.93 8.65 20.06
CA GLN A 23 -12.26 7.26 20.29
C GLN A 23 -13.62 6.87 19.69
N GLU A 24 -14.63 7.73 19.80
CA GLU A 24 -15.94 7.55 19.15
C GLU A 24 -15.82 7.54 17.62
N GLU A 25 -14.99 8.42 17.05
CA GLU A 25 -14.70 8.41 15.62
C GLU A 25 -13.97 7.14 15.20
N SER A 26 -12.98 6.67 15.97
CA SER A 26 -12.29 5.40 15.70
C SER A 26 -13.28 4.24 15.66
N GLN A 27 -14.17 4.14 16.65
CA GLN A 27 -15.20 3.09 16.70
C GLN A 27 -16.19 3.20 15.52
N ARG A 28 -16.54 4.43 15.11
CA ARG A 28 -17.41 4.65 13.95
C ARG A 28 -16.79 4.15 12.65
N TRP A 29 -15.47 4.23 12.49
CA TRP A 29 -14.78 3.72 11.30
C TRP A 29 -14.53 2.21 11.35
N GLU A 30 -14.59 1.58 12.53
CA GLU A 30 -14.44 0.12 12.69
C GLU A 30 -15.64 -0.68 12.15
N GLU A 31 -16.87 -0.16 12.27
CA GLU A 31 -18.08 -0.83 11.75
C GLU A 31 -18.08 -1.02 10.21
N PRO A 32 -17.80 0.01 9.39
CA PRO A 32 -17.60 -0.16 7.95
C PRO A 32 -16.41 -1.07 7.61
N LEU A 33 -15.32 -0.99 8.38
CA LEU A 33 -14.15 -1.83 8.15
C LEU A 33 -14.45 -3.32 8.39
N ASN A 34 -15.21 -3.63 9.45
CA ASN A 34 -15.64 -5.01 9.73
C ASN A 34 -16.62 -5.53 8.66
N GLN A 35 -17.55 -4.70 8.17
CA GLN A 35 -18.43 -5.09 7.06
C GLN A 35 -17.63 -5.38 5.78
N ILE A 36 -16.63 -4.57 5.46
CA ILE A 36 -15.78 -4.80 4.28
C ILE A 36 -14.95 -6.08 4.47
N LEU A 37 -14.41 -6.32 5.66
CA LEU A 37 -13.66 -7.54 5.97
C LEU A 37 -14.54 -8.79 5.83
N GLU A 38 -15.79 -8.74 6.33
CA GLU A 38 -16.76 -9.83 6.25
C GLU A 38 -17.21 -10.10 4.80
N HIS A 39 -17.41 -9.06 4.00
CA HIS A 39 -17.74 -9.20 2.58
C HIS A 39 -16.58 -9.75 1.75
N VAL A 40 -15.33 -9.44 2.09
CA VAL A 40 -14.14 -9.98 1.43
C VAL A 40 -13.93 -11.44 1.81
N VAL A 41 -14.10 -11.80 3.09
CA VAL A 41 -13.96 -13.19 3.56
C VAL A 41 -15.07 -14.08 2.99
N SER A 42 -16.30 -13.56 2.89
CA SER A 42 -17.44 -14.29 2.30
C SER A 42 -17.34 -14.48 0.78
N GLN A 43 -16.58 -13.64 0.08
CA GLN A 43 -16.28 -13.83 -1.34
C GLN A 43 -15.16 -14.84 -1.61
N GLN A 44 -14.51 -15.37 -0.58
CA GLN A 44 -13.31 -16.21 -0.71
C GLN A 44 -13.53 -17.70 -0.45
N GLU A 45 -14.78 -18.16 -0.25
CA GLU A 45 -15.14 -19.59 -0.25
C GLU A 45 -15.13 -20.16 -1.69
N PRO A 46 -14.16 -21.02 -2.07
CA PRO A 46 -14.18 -21.70 -3.35
C PRO A 46 -15.08 -22.92 -3.26
N SER A 47 -16.12 -22.97 -4.10
CA SER A 47 -16.85 -24.21 -4.37
C SER A 47 -15.88 -25.28 -4.87
N HIS A 48 -15.53 -26.21 -3.99
CA HIS A 48 -14.80 -27.43 -4.31
C HIS A 48 -15.65 -28.27 -5.26
N HIS A 49 -15.29 -28.28 -6.54
CA HIS A 49 -15.78 -29.23 -7.52
C HIS A 49 -14.75 -30.36 -7.65
N SER A 50 -15.13 -31.53 -7.18
CA SER A 50 -14.43 -32.81 -7.30
C SER A 50 -15.54 -33.87 -7.24
N THR A 51 -15.68 -34.93 -8.04
CA THR A 51 -14.94 -35.51 -9.18
C THR A 51 -15.86 -36.61 -9.76
N THR A 52 -15.85 -36.79 -11.09
CA THR A 52 -16.08 -38.06 -11.84
C THR A 52 -17.38 -38.88 -11.68
N THR A 53 -18.11 -39.09 -12.79
CA THR A 53 -18.28 -40.44 -13.39
C THR A 53 -18.87 -40.40 -14.82
N THR A 54 -18.15 -41.11 -15.68
CA THR A 54 -18.35 -41.64 -17.03
C THR A 54 -19.79 -41.83 -17.56
N SER A 55 -20.07 -41.29 -18.76
CA SER A 55 -20.57 -42.02 -19.96
C SER A 55 -21.35 -41.11 -20.91
N GLY A 56 -21.05 -41.22 -22.22
CA GLY A 56 -22.02 -40.93 -23.27
C GLY A 56 -21.64 -39.83 -24.28
N ALA A 57 -21.29 -40.31 -25.48
CA ALA A 57 -21.66 -39.77 -26.80
C ALA A 57 -21.27 -38.33 -27.21
N ALA A 58 -20.40 -38.29 -28.22
CA ALA A 58 -20.44 -37.45 -29.43
C ALA A 58 -21.04 -36.03 -29.36
N ALA A 59 -20.21 -35.02 -29.57
CA ALA A 59 -20.39 -34.02 -30.64
C ALA A 59 -19.21 -33.03 -30.65
N THR A 60 -18.66 -32.82 -31.84
CA THR A 60 -17.77 -31.73 -32.22
C THR A 60 -18.35 -30.36 -31.86
N SER A 61 -17.57 -29.52 -31.18
CA SER A 61 -17.71 -28.06 -31.34
C SER A 61 -16.41 -27.36 -30.94
N SER A 62 -15.79 -26.77 -31.95
CA SER A 62 -14.72 -25.78 -31.87
C SER A 62 -15.17 -24.58 -31.04
N SER A 63 -14.47 -24.30 -29.94
CA SER A 63 -14.66 -23.08 -29.16
C SER A 63 -13.33 -22.34 -29.04
N ALA A 64 -13.26 -21.18 -29.67
CA ALA A 64 -12.14 -20.25 -29.65
C ALA A 64 -11.77 -19.84 -28.21
N PRO A 65 -10.49 -19.54 -27.91
CA PRO A 65 -10.08 -19.16 -26.57
C PRO A 65 -10.66 -17.78 -26.22
N ARG A 66 -11.54 -17.74 -25.22
CA ARG A 66 -12.00 -16.47 -24.64
C ARG A 66 -10.81 -15.78 -23.95
N PRO A 67 -10.57 -14.48 -24.16
CA PRO A 67 -9.52 -13.77 -23.45
C PRO A 67 -9.87 -13.73 -21.96
N ALA A 68 -8.93 -14.16 -21.12
CA ALA A 68 -9.03 -14.07 -19.68
C ALA A 68 -9.29 -12.61 -19.29
N LYS A 69 -10.46 -12.34 -18.70
CA LYS A 69 -10.75 -11.06 -18.07
C LYS A 69 -9.94 -11.04 -16.77
N PHE A 70 -8.79 -10.39 -16.80
CA PHE A 70 -7.99 -10.13 -15.59
C PHE A 70 -8.83 -9.23 -14.67
N SER A 71 -9.14 -9.75 -13.49
CA SER A 71 -9.85 -9.00 -12.45
C SER A 71 -9.00 -7.80 -12.04
N VAL A 72 -9.48 -6.59 -12.35
CA VAL A 72 -8.88 -5.31 -11.96
C VAL A 72 -9.21 -5.06 -10.47
N GLY A 73 -8.75 -5.96 -9.59
CA GLY A 73 -8.88 -5.85 -8.13
C GLY A 73 -7.53 -5.76 -7.41
N THR A 74 -6.43 -5.93 -8.13
CA THR A 74 -5.07 -6.03 -7.56
C THR A 74 -4.33 -4.70 -7.43
N ALA A 75 -4.91 -3.58 -7.87
CA ALA A 75 -4.24 -2.27 -7.81
C ALA A 75 -3.92 -1.83 -6.37
N SER A 76 -4.80 -2.14 -5.41
CA SER A 76 -4.56 -1.83 -3.99
C SER A 76 -3.42 -2.67 -3.39
N ALA A 77 -3.24 -3.91 -3.87
CA ALA A 77 -2.15 -4.79 -3.43
C ALA A 77 -0.77 -4.38 -3.96
N LEU A 78 -0.71 -3.42 -4.88
CA LEU A 78 0.52 -2.86 -5.43
C LEU A 78 0.87 -1.48 -4.86
N HIS A 79 0.07 -0.95 -3.93
CA HIS A 79 0.29 0.38 -3.39
C HIS A 79 1.41 0.38 -2.33
N LEU A 80 2.39 1.28 -2.47
CA LEU A 80 3.47 1.45 -1.50
C LEU A 80 3.25 2.72 -0.66
N SER A 81 3.24 2.56 0.66
CA SER A 81 3.25 3.66 1.63
C SER A 81 4.67 4.14 1.94
N THR A 82 4.84 5.42 2.28
CA THR A 82 6.07 6.00 2.83
C THR A 82 6.45 5.47 4.21
N SER A 83 5.48 4.94 4.95
CA SER A 83 5.71 4.28 6.24
C SER A 83 6.23 2.83 6.09
N ALA A 84 6.38 2.33 4.86
CA ALA A 84 6.83 0.97 4.61
C ALA A 84 8.27 0.75 5.09
N SER A 85 8.48 -0.38 5.75
CA SER A 85 9.80 -0.87 6.12
C SER A 85 10.61 -1.30 4.89
N LEU A 86 11.94 -1.39 5.03
CA LEU A 86 12.81 -1.86 3.94
C LEU A 86 12.43 -3.26 3.44
N ARG A 87 11.96 -4.14 4.33
CA ARG A 87 11.50 -5.49 3.98
C ARG A 87 10.20 -5.46 3.17
N GLU A 88 9.28 -4.59 3.52
CA GLU A 88 8.03 -4.38 2.76
C GLU A 88 8.31 -3.77 1.39
N PHE A 89 9.26 -2.84 1.31
CA PHE A 89 9.74 -2.30 0.04
C PHE A 89 10.33 -3.39 -0.87
N ASP A 90 11.17 -4.29 -0.34
CA ASP A 90 11.74 -5.40 -1.13
C ASP A 90 10.66 -6.34 -1.66
N ALA A 91 9.69 -6.71 -0.81
CA ALA A 91 8.56 -7.53 -1.20
C ALA A 91 7.68 -6.83 -2.25
N TRP A 92 7.42 -5.54 -2.07
CA TRP A 92 6.70 -4.72 -3.03
C TRP A 92 7.45 -4.61 -4.36
N ARG A 93 8.76 -4.37 -4.35
CA ARG A 93 9.60 -4.27 -5.55
C ARG A 93 9.54 -5.56 -6.36
N HIS A 94 9.53 -6.72 -5.70
CA HIS A 94 9.36 -8.01 -6.38
C HIS A 94 8.00 -8.11 -7.09
N LYS A 95 6.91 -7.74 -6.40
CA LYS A 95 5.55 -7.69 -6.99
C LYS A 95 5.47 -6.68 -8.15
N PHE A 96 6.08 -5.51 -7.98
CA PHE A 96 6.12 -4.45 -8.98
C PHE A 96 6.89 -4.89 -10.24
N LYS A 97 8.00 -5.62 -10.11
CA LYS A 97 8.70 -6.23 -11.27
C LYS A 97 7.80 -7.20 -12.04
N GLY A 98 6.99 -7.99 -11.34
CA GLY A 98 5.96 -8.83 -11.96
C GLY A 98 4.92 -8.00 -12.73
N TYR A 99 4.41 -6.92 -12.10
CA TYR A 99 3.48 -6.00 -12.74
C TYR A 99 4.06 -5.32 -13.99
N VAL A 100 5.30 -4.84 -13.93
CA VAL A 100 6.03 -4.24 -15.07
C VAL A 100 6.16 -5.22 -16.23
N THR A 101 6.42 -6.50 -15.93
CA THR A 101 6.52 -7.56 -16.94
C THR A 101 5.17 -7.86 -17.59
N LEU A 102 4.11 -7.94 -16.78
CA LEU A 102 2.76 -8.26 -17.24
C LEU A 102 2.16 -7.14 -18.11
N THR A 103 2.37 -5.89 -17.70
CA THR A 103 1.85 -4.70 -18.39
C THR A 103 2.77 -4.16 -19.48
N LYS A 104 3.96 -4.75 -19.63
CA LYS A 104 5.00 -4.30 -20.58
C LYS A 104 5.41 -2.84 -20.37
N ILE A 105 5.38 -2.36 -19.12
CA ILE A 105 5.80 -0.99 -18.80
C ILE A 105 7.24 -0.73 -19.25
N SER A 106 8.12 -1.73 -19.15
CA SER A 106 9.53 -1.59 -19.52
C SER A 106 9.77 -1.25 -21.00
N SER A 107 8.82 -1.51 -21.91
CA SER A 107 8.93 -1.12 -23.32
C SER A 107 8.36 0.26 -23.63
N LEU A 108 7.77 0.95 -22.63
CA LEU A 108 7.23 2.30 -22.80
C LEU A 108 8.33 3.37 -22.67
N PRO A 109 8.11 4.59 -23.20
CA PRO A 109 8.99 5.73 -22.95
C PRO A 109 9.16 6.03 -21.46
N PRO A 110 10.32 6.55 -21.00
CA PRO A 110 10.61 6.78 -19.57
C PRO A 110 9.54 7.59 -18.83
N ALA A 111 8.97 8.61 -19.46
CA ALA A 111 7.89 9.41 -18.88
C ALA A 111 6.63 8.58 -18.56
N LYS A 112 6.28 7.61 -19.41
CA LYS A 112 5.15 6.70 -19.16
C LYS A 112 5.49 5.66 -18.09
N GLN A 113 6.75 5.19 -18.04
CA GLN A 113 7.21 4.32 -16.97
C GLN A 113 7.11 5.01 -15.60
N ARG A 114 7.52 6.28 -15.55
CA ARG A 114 7.38 7.15 -14.36
C ARG A 114 5.92 7.33 -13.94
N ALA A 115 5.03 7.63 -14.89
CA ALA A 115 3.61 7.76 -14.58
C ALA A 115 3.02 6.46 -14.01
N ALA A 116 3.39 5.31 -14.58
CA ALA A 116 2.96 4.01 -14.07
C ALA A 116 3.50 3.73 -12.66
N LEU A 117 4.76 4.08 -12.38
CA LEU A 117 5.32 4.01 -11.03
C LEU A 117 4.54 4.89 -10.05
N VAL A 118 4.33 6.17 -10.36
CA VAL A 118 3.62 7.11 -9.47
C VAL A 118 2.19 6.65 -9.18
N SER A 119 1.54 5.98 -10.12
CA SER A 119 0.16 5.48 -9.92
C SER A 119 0.02 4.39 -8.84
N VAL A 120 1.13 3.77 -8.43
CA VAL A 120 1.16 2.70 -7.43
C VAL A 120 1.88 3.13 -6.14
N LEU A 121 2.19 4.42 -6.02
CA LEU A 121 2.80 5.01 -4.84
C LEU A 121 1.80 5.91 -4.12
N ASP A 122 1.99 6.10 -2.82
CA ASP A 122 1.25 7.10 -2.08
C ASP A 122 1.65 8.54 -2.47
N GLU A 123 0.86 9.50 -1.99
CA GLU A 123 1.08 10.92 -2.29
C GLU A 123 2.42 11.42 -1.73
N GLU A 124 2.81 10.94 -0.56
CA GLU A 124 4.07 11.33 0.10
C GLU A 124 5.29 10.80 -0.66
N TRP A 125 5.28 9.56 -1.16
CA TRP A 125 6.33 9.05 -2.05
C TRP A 125 6.42 9.86 -3.33
N THR A 126 5.27 10.25 -3.88
CA THR A 126 5.22 11.11 -5.07
C THR A 126 5.87 12.46 -4.81
N ARG A 127 5.64 13.06 -3.64
CA ARG A 127 6.29 14.31 -3.20
C ARG A 127 7.79 14.11 -2.98
N ILE A 128 8.20 13.03 -2.32
CA ILE A 128 9.61 12.70 -2.08
C ILE A 128 10.36 12.51 -3.40
N LEU A 129 9.79 11.78 -4.36
CA LEU A 129 10.40 11.56 -5.68
C LEU A 129 10.48 12.83 -6.52
N ARG A 130 9.57 13.78 -6.33
CA ARG A 130 9.54 15.03 -7.10
C ARG A 130 10.44 16.11 -6.51
N TYR A 131 10.51 16.21 -5.18
CA TYR A 131 11.16 17.31 -4.49
C TYR A 131 12.29 16.89 -3.56
N GLY A 132 12.16 15.73 -2.90
CA GLY A 132 13.15 15.26 -1.93
C GLY A 132 14.34 14.53 -2.57
N ILE A 133 14.12 13.94 -3.74
CA ILE A 133 15.09 13.13 -4.46
C ILE A 133 15.15 13.69 -5.87
N GLY A 134 16.25 14.34 -6.24
CA GLY A 134 16.41 15.02 -7.54
C GLY A 134 16.55 14.07 -8.74
N VAL A 135 15.60 13.14 -8.92
CA VAL A 135 15.62 12.19 -10.03
C VAL A 135 14.95 12.82 -11.24
N ALA A 136 15.71 13.07 -12.31
CA ALA A 136 15.19 13.67 -13.54
C ALA A 136 14.02 12.85 -14.14
N ASP A 137 13.00 13.52 -14.66
CA ASP A 137 11.76 12.89 -15.16
C ASP A 137 11.98 11.82 -16.25
N ASN A 138 13.13 11.88 -16.93
CA ASN A 138 13.48 10.95 -18.02
C ASN A 138 14.28 9.73 -17.54
N THR A 139 14.50 9.61 -16.24
CA THR A 139 15.27 8.51 -15.65
C THR A 139 14.49 7.20 -15.75
N GLN A 140 15.17 6.13 -16.14
CA GLN A 140 14.61 4.79 -16.21
C GLN A 140 14.18 4.28 -14.83
N LEU A 141 13.36 3.24 -14.81
CA LEU A 141 12.71 2.73 -13.60
C LEU A 141 13.68 2.18 -12.55
N GLU A 142 14.71 1.42 -12.95
CA GLU A 142 15.61 0.75 -12.00
C GLU A 142 16.44 1.74 -11.16
N PRO A 143 17.05 2.81 -11.74
CA PRO A 143 17.68 3.86 -10.94
C PRO A 143 16.72 4.53 -9.96
N VAL A 144 15.46 4.78 -10.35
CA VAL A 144 14.46 5.39 -9.45
C VAL A 144 14.21 4.49 -8.24
N LEU A 145 14.01 3.19 -8.47
CA LEU A 145 13.82 2.20 -7.40
C LEU A 145 15.03 2.12 -6.47
N TYR A 146 16.25 2.20 -7.00
CA TYR A 146 17.47 2.22 -6.18
C TYR A 146 17.51 3.44 -5.26
N VAL A 147 17.12 4.61 -5.74
CA VAL A 147 17.14 5.81 -4.91
C VAL A 147 16.03 5.79 -3.84
N MET A 148 14.85 5.22 -4.14
CA MET A 148 13.82 4.97 -3.12
C MET A 148 14.35 4.06 -2.00
N GLU A 149 15.04 2.99 -2.36
CA GLU A 149 15.67 2.06 -1.42
C GLU A 149 16.72 2.76 -0.53
N ALA A 150 17.57 3.59 -1.14
CA ALA A 150 18.56 4.40 -0.43
C ALA A 150 17.90 5.40 0.54
N TYR A 151 16.79 6.02 0.14
CA TYR A 151 16.03 6.93 1.00
C TYR A 151 15.49 6.21 2.25
N LEU A 152 14.89 5.02 2.10
CA LEU A 152 14.41 4.22 3.23
C LEU A 152 15.53 3.81 4.18
N ARG A 153 16.70 3.42 3.64
CA ARG A 153 17.88 3.11 4.48
C ARG A 153 18.34 4.33 5.27
N ARG A 154 18.38 5.50 4.64
CA ARG A 154 18.75 6.76 5.31
C ARG A 154 17.77 7.11 6.42
N GLN A 155 16.46 6.98 6.17
CA GLN A 155 15.41 7.19 7.18
C GLN A 155 15.62 6.28 8.41
N ARG A 156 15.85 4.99 8.19
CA ARG A 156 16.15 4.05 9.27
C ARG A 156 17.39 4.45 10.07
N ASN A 157 18.46 4.84 9.39
CA ASN A 157 19.70 5.25 10.06
C ASN A 157 19.47 6.48 10.95
N VAL A 158 18.67 7.46 10.52
CA VAL A 158 18.34 8.64 11.33
C VAL A 158 17.50 8.28 12.56
N ILE A 159 16.56 7.34 12.44
CA ILE A 159 15.73 6.90 13.58
C ILE A 159 16.57 6.13 14.60
N VAL A 160 17.43 5.22 14.14
CA VAL A 160 18.35 4.45 15.00
C VAL A 160 19.33 5.39 15.71
N ASP A 161 19.89 6.36 14.99
CA ASP A 161 20.80 7.35 15.57
C ASP A 161 20.12 8.20 16.65
N ARG A 162 18.85 8.60 16.42
CA ARG A 162 18.04 9.28 17.44
C ARG A 162 17.73 8.41 18.66
N SER A 163 17.40 7.12 18.48
CA SER A 163 17.15 6.23 19.61
C SER A 163 18.40 5.97 20.45
N ASP A 164 19.55 5.82 19.78
CA ASP A 164 20.85 5.67 20.45
C ASP A 164 21.22 6.93 21.23
N PHE A 165 20.88 8.12 20.72
CA PHE A 165 21.07 9.37 21.45
C PHE A 165 20.23 9.44 22.73
N TYR A 166 18.92 9.19 22.65
CA TYR A 166 18.04 9.26 23.83
C TYR A 166 18.26 8.15 24.86
N SER A 167 18.83 7.01 24.47
CA SER A 167 19.18 5.94 25.42
C SER A 167 20.46 6.20 26.22
N ARG A 168 21.26 7.20 25.82
CA ARG A 168 22.53 7.57 26.47
C ARG A 168 22.40 8.82 27.36
N VAL A 169 21.27 9.52 27.32
CA VAL A 169 20.94 10.71 28.12
C VAL A 169 20.05 10.29 29.28
#